data_AF-A0A9E0J6R4-F1
#
_entry.id   AF-A0A9E0J6R4-F1
#
_cell.length_a   1.000
_cell.length_b   1.000
_cell.length_c   1.000
_cell.angle_alpha   90.00
_cell.angle_beta   90.00
_cell.angle_gamma   90.00
#
_symmetry.space_group_name_H-M   'P 1'
#
loop_
_entity.id
_entity.type
_entity.pdbx_description
1 polymer ?
#
loop_
_entity_poly.entity_id
_entity_poly.type
_entity_poly.pdbx_seq_one_letter_code
_entity_poly.pdbx_strand_id
1 'polypeptide(L)'
;MTAKLEADLTAAIAAATDLSALEAVRVSALGKSGAISDLLKSLGGMSPDERREQGPLINGLRDRVAAAIAERKAGLEAAELDARLAGERVDLSLPPPPRRRGGVHPTMQVMDEMIAIFADMGFSLAEGPDIETDFNNFTALNFPPKHPAREMHDTFFLPENEQGERKVLRTHTSPVQVRVMNRTNQKPAAPWIAAGQEPPIRVIVPGRTFRKDSDQTHTPMFHQIEGLVIDKAIHMGHLKWTLETFLGRFFETPDVVTRFRPHHFPFTEPSAEMDVQCDRSGGEVKIGQGTDWLEILGCGMVHPNVLRNCGLDPDVWQGFAFGCGVDRLGVLKYGMPDLRDMFATDARWLAHYGFSAFAAPNPASGLS
;
A
#
# COMPACT_ATOMS: atom_id res chain seq x y z
N MET A 1 -63.27 -52.41 2.46
CA MET A 1 -62.98 -51.76 1.17
C MET A 1 -61.91 -50.68 1.33
N THR A 2 -62.08 -49.73 2.24
CA THR A 2 -61.10 -48.68 2.58
C THR A 2 -59.73 -49.20 2.98
N ALA A 3 -59.65 -50.25 3.81
CA ALA A 3 -58.36 -50.84 4.23
C ALA A 3 -57.54 -51.47 3.09
N LYS A 4 -58.21 -52.06 2.09
CA LYS A 4 -57.52 -52.61 0.90
C LYS A 4 -57.00 -51.49 0.00
N LEU A 5 -57.82 -50.46 -0.22
CA LEU A 5 -57.43 -49.27 -0.98
C LEU A 5 -56.26 -48.55 -0.32
N GLU A 6 -56.24 -48.45 1.01
CA GLU A 6 -55.12 -47.89 1.76
C GLU A 6 -53.83 -48.67 1.50
N ALA A 7 -53.86 -50.00 1.64
CA ALA A 7 -52.70 -50.85 1.40
C ALA A 7 -52.16 -50.73 -0.03
N ASP A 8 -53.04 -50.72 -1.03
CA ASP A 8 -52.67 -50.61 -2.45
C ASP A 8 -52.01 -49.24 -2.74
N LEU A 9 -52.57 -48.15 -2.18
CA LEU A 9 -52.01 -46.80 -2.35
C LEU A 9 -50.69 -46.63 -1.60
N THR A 10 -50.56 -47.14 -0.37
CA THR A 10 -49.31 -47.10 0.38
C THR A 10 -48.21 -47.90 -0.34
N ALA A 11 -48.54 -49.04 -0.94
CA ALA A 11 -47.60 -49.80 -1.76
C ALA A 11 -47.17 -49.02 -3.03
N ALA A 12 -48.11 -48.35 -3.71
CA ALA A 12 -47.81 -47.52 -4.88
C ALA A 12 -46.93 -46.30 -4.53
N ILE A 13 -47.18 -45.66 -3.38
CA ILE A 13 -46.34 -44.57 -2.86
C ILE A 13 -44.92 -45.07 -2.58
N ALA A 14 -44.78 -46.21 -1.91
CA ALA A 14 -43.47 -46.80 -1.62
C ALA A 14 -42.70 -47.20 -2.89
N ALA A 15 -43.41 -47.65 -3.92
CA ALA A 15 -42.84 -48.04 -5.21
C ALA A 15 -42.44 -46.87 -6.12
N ALA A 16 -42.91 -45.64 -5.84
CA ALA A 16 -42.57 -44.48 -6.64
C ALA A 16 -41.07 -44.14 -6.50
N THR A 17 -40.32 -44.22 -7.60
CA THR A 17 -38.86 -44.05 -7.64
C THR A 17 -38.41 -42.61 -7.92
N ASP A 18 -39.31 -41.75 -8.39
CA ASP A 18 -39.03 -40.36 -8.72
C ASP A 18 -40.28 -39.49 -8.48
N LEU A 19 -40.10 -38.17 -8.53
CA LEU A 19 -41.17 -37.20 -8.27
C LEU A 19 -42.31 -37.29 -9.29
N SER A 20 -42.04 -37.69 -10.54
CA SER A 20 -43.07 -37.86 -11.57
C SER A 20 -43.95 -39.07 -11.30
N ALA A 21 -43.34 -40.19 -10.91
CA ALA A 21 -44.02 -41.41 -10.50
C ALA A 21 -44.87 -41.18 -9.25
N LEU A 22 -44.35 -40.43 -8.26
CA LEU A 22 -45.11 -40.08 -7.06
C LEU A 22 -46.29 -39.15 -7.37
N GLU A 23 -46.11 -38.20 -8.29
CA GLU A 23 -47.17 -37.30 -8.73
C GLU A 23 -48.29 -38.05 -9.46
N ALA A 24 -47.95 -39.07 -10.26
CA ALA A 24 -48.94 -39.96 -10.88
C ALA A 24 -49.79 -40.71 -9.82
N VAL A 25 -49.16 -41.17 -8.73
CA VAL A 25 -49.87 -41.80 -7.59
C VAL A 25 -50.73 -40.78 -6.84
N ARG A 26 -50.26 -39.54 -6.65
CA ARG A 26 -51.04 -38.46 -6.04
C ARG A 26 -52.29 -38.14 -6.88
N VAL A 27 -52.16 -38.05 -8.19
CA VAL A 27 -53.28 -37.77 -9.10
C VAL A 27 -54.29 -38.92 -9.10
N SER A 28 -53.84 -40.19 -9.11
CA SER A 28 -54.73 -41.36 -9.09
C SER A 28 -55.44 -41.55 -7.75
N ALA A 29 -54.84 -41.12 -6.63
CA ALA A 29 -55.43 -41.20 -5.31
C ALA A 29 -56.33 -40.00 -4.96
N LEU A 30 -55.79 -38.79 -5.09
CA LEU A 30 -56.34 -37.52 -4.57
C LEU A 30 -56.73 -36.52 -5.66
N GLY A 31 -56.55 -36.85 -6.94
CA GLY A 31 -56.96 -35.99 -8.06
C GLY A 31 -58.48 -35.86 -8.19
N LYS A 32 -58.95 -35.04 -9.14
CA LYS A 32 -60.39 -34.77 -9.34
C LYS A 32 -61.23 -36.04 -9.60
N SER A 33 -60.64 -37.05 -10.21
CA SER A 33 -61.24 -38.38 -10.45
C SER A 33 -60.41 -39.48 -9.77
N GLY A 34 -59.77 -39.15 -8.65
CA GLY A 34 -58.96 -40.10 -7.89
C GLY A 34 -59.83 -41.02 -7.04
N ALA A 35 -59.31 -42.20 -6.72
CA ALA A 35 -60.04 -43.23 -5.98
C ALA A 35 -60.61 -42.73 -4.63
N ILE A 36 -59.88 -41.86 -3.91
CA ILE A 36 -60.35 -41.28 -2.63
C ILE A 36 -61.34 -40.12 -2.88
N SER A 37 -61.12 -39.33 -3.94
CA SER A 37 -62.03 -38.25 -4.33
C SER A 37 -63.41 -38.77 -4.75
N ASP A 38 -63.46 -39.92 -5.43
CA ASP A 38 -64.72 -40.56 -5.80
C ASP A 38 -65.44 -41.17 -4.59
N LEU A 39 -64.70 -41.71 -3.61
CA LEU A 39 -65.27 -42.09 -2.32
C LEU A 39 -65.85 -40.88 -1.57
N LEU A 40 -65.17 -39.74 -1.58
CA LEU A 40 -65.67 -38.50 -0.95
C LEU A 40 -66.95 -37.98 -1.65
N LYS A 41 -67.05 -38.08 -2.98
CA LYS A 41 -68.29 -37.73 -3.72
C LYS A 41 -69.46 -38.63 -3.33
N SER A 42 -69.21 -39.92 -3.10
CA SER A 42 -70.25 -40.88 -2.73
C SER A 42 -70.95 -40.55 -1.39
N LEU A 43 -70.29 -39.82 -0.48
CA LEU A 43 -70.87 -39.35 0.78
C LEU A 43 -72.10 -38.43 0.58
N GLY A 44 -72.18 -37.72 -0.55
CA GLY A 44 -73.30 -36.84 -0.88
C GLY A 44 -74.63 -37.59 -1.07
N GLY A 45 -74.58 -38.86 -1.47
CA GLY A 45 -75.75 -39.71 -1.68
C GLY A 45 -76.16 -40.58 -0.48
N MET A 46 -75.39 -40.57 0.62
CA MET A 46 -75.64 -41.40 1.80
C MET A 46 -76.65 -40.76 2.78
N SER A 47 -77.34 -41.60 3.56
CA SER A 47 -78.21 -41.16 4.65
C SER A 47 -77.41 -40.48 5.78
N PRO A 48 -78.05 -39.69 6.67
CA PRO A 48 -77.37 -39.01 7.77
C PRO A 48 -76.58 -39.95 8.70
N ASP A 49 -77.13 -41.15 8.98
CA ASP A 49 -76.49 -42.13 9.87
C ASP A 49 -75.29 -42.81 9.19
N GLU A 50 -75.42 -43.20 7.92
CA GLU A 50 -74.31 -43.78 7.14
C GLU A 50 -73.18 -42.76 6.92
N ARG A 51 -73.52 -41.49 6.69
CA ARG A 51 -72.53 -40.41 6.53
C ARG A 51 -71.77 -40.16 7.84
N ARG A 52 -72.40 -40.33 8.99
CA ARG A 52 -71.78 -40.18 10.32
C ARG A 52 -70.73 -41.26 10.59
N GLU A 53 -70.93 -42.47 10.07
CA GLU A 53 -70.01 -43.60 10.23
C GLU A 53 -68.91 -43.64 9.15
N GLN A 54 -69.26 -43.44 7.88
CA GLN A 54 -68.33 -43.53 6.75
C GLN A 54 -67.49 -42.27 6.51
N GLY A 55 -68.02 -41.09 6.85
CA GLY A 55 -67.33 -39.81 6.68
C GLY A 55 -65.97 -39.73 7.38
N PRO A 56 -65.87 -40.05 8.68
CA PRO A 56 -64.58 -40.06 9.40
C PRO A 56 -63.59 -41.07 8.83
N LEU A 57 -64.05 -42.25 8.37
CA LEU A 57 -63.19 -43.29 7.81
C LEU A 57 -62.55 -42.85 6.48
N ILE A 58 -63.32 -42.21 5.60
CA ILE A 58 -62.83 -41.73 4.29
C ILE A 58 -61.93 -40.50 4.46
N ASN A 59 -62.27 -39.56 5.36
CA ASN A 59 -61.40 -38.42 5.65
C ASN A 59 -60.08 -38.87 6.30
N GLY A 60 -60.13 -39.81 7.25
CA GLY A 60 -58.91 -40.38 7.84
C GLY A 60 -58.03 -41.10 6.82
N LEU A 61 -58.63 -41.81 5.86
CA LEU A 61 -57.89 -42.43 4.74
C LEU A 61 -57.21 -41.37 3.87
N ARG A 62 -57.92 -40.31 3.49
CA ARG A 62 -57.36 -39.19 2.71
C ARG A 62 -56.14 -38.60 3.42
N ASP A 63 -56.26 -38.33 4.72
CA ASP A 63 -55.23 -37.65 5.49
C ASP A 63 -53.98 -38.53 5.66
N ARG A 64 -54.16 -39.84 5.91
CA ARG A 64 -53.03 -40.80 5.96
C ARG A 64 -52.32 -40.94 4.62
N VAL A 65 -53.07 -41.04 3.52
CA VAL A 65 -52.48 -41.14 2.16
C VAL A 65 -51.78 -39.83 1.76
N ALA A 66 -52.37 -38.68 2.08
CA ALA A 66 -51.74 -37.38 1.84
C ALA A 66 -50.45 -37.22 2.65
N ALA A 67 -50.43 -37.66 3.90
CA ALA A 67 -49.24 -37.67 4.74
C ALA A 67 -48.15 -38.59 4.17
N ALA A 68 -48.50 -39.82 3.76
CA ALA A 68 -47.56 -40.76 3.15
C ALA A 68 -46.96 -40.24 1.83
N ILE A 69 -47.77 -39.57 0.99
CA ILE A 69 -47.28 -38.89 -0.22
C ILE A 69 -46.31 -37.78 0.13
N ALA A 70 -46.64 -36.94 1.12
CA ALA A 70 -45.78 -35.83 1.54
C ALA A 70 -44.45 -36.33 2.10
N GLU A 71 -44.46 -37.39 2.91
CA GLU A 71 -43.26 -38.03 3.44
C GLU A 71 -42.39 -38.63 2.33
N ARG A 72 -42.99 -39.38 1.40
CA ARG A 72 -42.25 -39.95 0.26
C ARG A 72 -41.66 -38.86 -0.63
N LYS A 73 -42.41 -37.78 -0.86
CA LYS A 73 -41.97 -36.63 -1.65
C LYS A 73 -40.73 -35.99 -1.02
N ALA A 74 -40.77 -35.71 0.28
CA ALA A 74 -39.64 -35.15 1.00
C ALA A 74 -38.40 -36.06 0.91
N GLY A 75 -38.58 -37.38 1.01
CA GLY A 75 -37.48 -38.33 0.85
C GLY A 75 -36.86 -38.34 -0.55
N LEU A 76 -37.68 -38.24 -1.60
CA LEU A 76 -37.20 -38.16 -2.99
C LEU A 76 -36.50 -36.82 -3.29
N GLU A 77 -37.04 -35.70 -2.80
CA GLU A 77 -36.42 -34.37 -2.94
C GLU A 77 -35.06 -34.31 -2.23
N ALA A 78 -34.94 -34.90 -1.04
CA ALA A 78 -33.68 -34.99 -0.32
C ALA A 78 -32.64 -35.84 -1.08
N ALA A 79 -33.05 -36.99 -1.62
CA ALA A 79 -32.15 -37.86 -2.38
C ALA A 79 -31.68 -37.20 -3.70
N GLU A 80 -32.55 -36.47 -4.39
CA GLU A 80 -32.19 -35.71 -5.60
C GLU A 80 -31.22 -34.57 -5.27
N LEU A 81 -31.45 -33.86 -4.15
CA LEU A 81 -30.54 -32.83 -3.67
C LEU A 81 -29.16 -33.39 -3.31
N ASP A 82 -29.10 -34.48 -2.55
CA ASP A 82 -27.84 -35.13 -2.17
C ASP A 82 -27.06 -35.62 -3.40
N ALA A 83 -27.75 -36.21 -4.37
CA ALA A 83 -27.13 -36.63 -5.63
C ALA A 83 -26.56 -35.44 -6.41
N ARG A 84 -27.29 -34.31 -6.47
CA ARG A 84 -26.82 -33.07 -7.10
C ARG A 84 -25.60 -32.51 -6.38
N LEU A 85 -25.65 -32.42 -5.05
CA LEU A 85 -24.53 -31.92 -4.23
C LEU A 85 -23.28 -32.80 -4.37
N ALA A 86 -23.45 -34.12 -4.47
CA ALA A 86 -22.34 -35.04 -4.72
C ALA A 86 -21.74 -34.85 -6.12
N GLY A 87 -22.57 -34.57 -7.14
CA GLY A 87 -22.13 -34.29 -8.52
C GLY A 87 -21.49 -32.91 -8.71
N GLU A 88 -21.90 -31.92 -7.91
CA GLU A 88 -21.37 -30.55 -7.92
C GLU A 88 -20.16 -30.36 -7.00
N ARG A 89 -19.60 -31.45 -6.47
CA ARG A 89 -18.45 -31.38 -5.58
C ARG A 89 -17.22 -30.86 -6.32
N VAL A 90 -16.72 -29.72 -5.85
CA VAL A 90 -15.47 -29.11 -6.32
C VAL A 90 -14.33 -29.38 -5.36
N ASP A 91 -13.12 -29.53 -5.91
CA ASP A 91 -11.89 -29.60 -5.11
C ASP A 91 -11.49 -28.18 -4.67
N LEU A 92 -11.78 -27.84 -3.42
CA LEU A 92 -11.45 -26.55 -2.82
C LEU A 92 -9.95 -26.38 -2.51
N SER A 93 -9.13 -27.43 -2.70
CA SER A 93 -7.68 -27.35 -2.54
C SER A 93 -6.96 -26.86 -3.81
N LEU A 94 -7.65 -26.83 -4.95
CA LEU A 94 -7.08 -26.31 -6.19
C LEU A 94 -6.76 -24.82 -6.04
N PRO A 95 -5.58 -24.39 -6.54
CA PRO A 95 -5.25 -22.97 -6.53
C PRO A 95 -6.28 -22.19 -7.35
N PRO A 96 -6.70 -21.00 -6.87
CA PRO A 96 -7.55 -20.14 -7.68
C PRO A 96 -6.81 -19.72 -8.95
N PRO A 97 -7.53 -19.35 -10.02
CA PRO A 97 -6.92 -18.81 -11.23
C PRO A 97 -5.94 -17.68 -10.89
N PRO A 98 -4.70 -17.69 -11.42
CA PRO A 98 -3.69 -16.72 -11.05
C PRO A 98 -4.15 -15.31 -11.44
N ARG A 99 -4.06 -14.37 -10.50
CA ARG A 99 -4.30 -12.95 -10.76
C ARG A 99 -2.98 -12.21 -10.69
N ARG A 100 -2.73 -11.33 -11.65
CA ARG A 100 -1.55 -10.45 -11.61
C ARG A 100 -1.61 -9.62 -10.34
N ARG A 101 -0.56 -9.69 -9.53
CA ARG A 101 -0.35 -8.83 -8.38
C ARG A 101 0.71 -7.81 -8.77
N GLY A 102 0.42 -6.54 -8.54
CA GLY A 102 1.43 -5.48 -8.61
C GLY A 102 2.18 -5.40 -7.29
N GLY A 103 3.35 -4.77 -7.32
CA GLY A 103 4.12 -4.41 -6.14
C GLY A 103 4.56 -2.96 -6.22
N VAL A 104 4.70 -2.32 -5.07
CA VAL A 104 5.34 -1.01 -4.92
C VAL A 104 6.84 -1.21 -4.91
N HIS A 105 7.55 -0.38 -5.67
CA HIS A 105 9.01 -0.45 -5.73
C HIS A 105 9.62 -0.08 -4.36
N PRO A 106 10.68 -0.77 -3.89
CA PRO A 106 11.28 -0.47 -2.58
C PRO A 106 11.68 0.99 -2.39
N THR A 107 12.25 1.65 -3.40
CA THR A 107 12.51 3.10 -3.33
C THR A 107 11.26 3.92 -3.00
N MET A 108 10.11 3.58 -3.59
CA MET A 108 8.86 4.29 -3.33
C MET A 108 8.35 4.00 -1.93
N GLN A 109 8.42 2.75 -1.48
CA GLN A 109 8.09 2.38 -0.10
C GLN A 109 8.92 3.21 0.90
N VAL A 110 10.24 3.22 0.74
CA VAL A 110 11.16 3.97 1.62
C VAL A 110 10.85 5.47 1.59
N MET A 111 10.58 6.02 0.40
CA MET A 111 10.20 7.42 0.26
C MET A 111 8.91 7.72 1.03
N ASP A 112 7.88 6.88 0.91
CA ASP A 112 6.60 7.02 1.61
C ASP A 112 6.77 6.87 3.14
N GLU A 113 7.60 5.94 3.60
CA GLU A 113 7.94 5.79 5.03
C GLU A 113 8.59 7.05 5.59
N MET A 114 9.59 7.59 4.88
CA MET A 114 10.27 8.81 5.28
C MET A 114 9.31 9.99 5.30
N ILE A 115 8.46 10.12 4.26
CA ILE A 115 7.41 11.16 4.20
C ILE A 115 6.46 11.04 5.38
N ALA A 116 5.98 9.83 5.71
CA ALA A 116 5.07 9.60 6.83
C ALA A 116 5.70 10.03 8.17
N ILE A 117 6.97 9.72 8.41
CA ILE A 117 7.69 10.11 9.64
C ILE A 117 7.80 11.64 9.73
N PHE A 118 8.23 12.31 8.66
CA PHE A 118 8.40 13.76 8.67
C PHE A 118 7.06 14.52 8.71
N ALA A 119 6.01 13.97 8.08
CA ALA A 119 4.66 14.52 8.18
C ALA A 119 4.14 14.49 9.62
N ASP A 120 4.37 13.41 10.37
CA ASP A 120 4.05 13.32 11.80
C ASP A 120 4.82 14.34 12.66
N MET A 121 6.02 14.75 12.20
CA MET A 121 6.80 15.83 12.81
C MET A 121 6.40 17.24 12.33
N GLY A 122 5.37 17.36 11.49
CA GLY A 122 4.82 18.64 11.02
C GLY A 122 5.55 19.26 9.83
N PHE A 123 6.29 18.47 9.06
CA PHE A 123 6.87 18.91 7.79
C PHE A 123 5.84 18.80 6.67
N SER A 124 5.82 19.77 5.76
CA SER A 124 5.06 19.69 4.51
C SER A 124 5.93 19.21 3.35
N LEU A 125 5.30 18.77 2.28
CA LEU A 125 5.99 18.33 1.06
C LEU A 125 6.25 19.51 0.13
N ALA A 126 7.46 19.60 -0.41
CA ALA A 126 7.79 20.53 -1.49
C ALA A 126 8.45 19.80 -2.65
N GLU A 127 8.04 20.11 -3.87
CA GLU A 127 8.53 19.48 -5.10
C GLU A 127 9.12 20.52 -6.06
N GLY A 128 9.95 20.05 -6.99
CA GLY A 128 10.53 20.91 -8.02
C GLY A 128 11.15 20.11 -9.16
N PRO A 129 11.54 20.81 -10.24
CA PRO A 129 11.95 20.17 -11.48
C PRO A 129 13.28 19.43 -11.33
N ASP A 130 13.47 18.39 -12.14
CA ASP A 130 14.75 17.67 -12.26
C ASP A 130 15.79 18.49 -13.06
N ILE A 131 15.32 19.30 -14.01
CA ILE A 131 16.16 20.24 -14.77
C ILE A 131 16.15 21.60 -14.06
N GLU A 132 17.32 22.04 -13.63
CA GLU A 132 17.51 23.28 -12.88
C GLU A 132 18.44 24.28 -13.56
N THR A 133 18.38 25.51 -13.06
CA THR A 133 19.37 26.54 -13.38
C THR A 133 20.60 26.36 -12.50
N ASP A 134 21.75 26.78 -13.02
CA ASP A 134 22.99 26.88 -12.23
C ASP A 134 22.80 27.75 -10.97
N PHE A 135 21.97 28.80 -11.05
CA PHE A 135 21.66 29.65 -9.90
C PHE A 135 21.04 28.87 -8.74
N ASN A 136 19.95 28.12 -8.98
CA ASN A 136 19.28 27.39 -7.92
C ASN A 136 20.10 26.17 -7.44
N ASN A 137 20.81 25.51 -8.35
CA ASN A 137 21.59 24.31 -8.01
C ASN A 137 22.93 24.61 -7.34
N PHE A 138 23.49 25.81 -7.51
CA PHE A 138 24.82 26.10 -6.97
C PHE A 138 24.94 27.51 -6.38
N THR A 139 24.70 28.56 -7.18
CA THR A 139 25.00 29.95 -6.76
C THR A 139 24.22 30.35 -5.51
N ALA A 140 22.92 30.11 -5.47
CA ALA A 140 22.06 30.43 -4.33
C ALA A 140 22.45 29.63 -3.07
N LEU A 141 23.00 28.43 -3.27
CA LEU A 141 23.51 27.53 -2.23
C LEU A 141 24.99 27.81 -1.88
N ASN A 142 25.49 29.01 -2.20
CA ASN A 142 26.81 29.49 -1.79
C ASN A 142 27.98 28.66 -2.36
N PHE A 143 27.78 27.91 -3.46
CA PHE A 143 28.88 27.25 -4.15
C PHE A 143 29.73 28.27 -4.92
N PRO A 144 31.06 28.31 -4.73
CA PRO A 144 31.92 29.18 -5.52
C PRO A 144 31.92 28.78 -7.01
N PRO A 145 32.21 29.70 -7.94
CA PRO A 145 32.24 29.38 -9.38
C PRO A 145 33.22 28.28 -9.77
N LYS A 146 34.31 28.09 -9.01
CA LYS A 146 35.34 27.06 -9.23
C LYS A 146 35.20 25.86 -8.29
N HIS A 147 34.00 25.61 -7.76
CA HIS A 147 33.77 24.45 -6.92
C HIS A 147 33.81 23.15 -7.76
N PRO A 148 34.45 22.06 -7.30
CA PRO A 148 34.52 20.79 -8.05
C PRO A 148 33.15 20.27 -8.50
N ALA A 149 32.14 20.35 -7.63
CA ALA A 149 30.77 19.96 -7.98
C ALA A 149 30.16 20.70 -9.19
N ARG A 150 30.70 21.86 -9.59
CA ARG A 150 30.27 22.63 -10.78
C ARG A 150 31.04 22.25 -12.05
N GLU A 151 31.95 21.28 -11.97
CA GLU A 151 32.73 20.83 -13.10
C GLU A 151 31.98 19.78 -13.95
N MET A 152 32.33 19.69 -15.24
CA MET A 152 31.71 18.80 -16.23
C MET A 152 31.95 17.30 -15.96
N HIS A 153 32.82 16.97 -15.01
CA HIS A 153 33.10 15.59 -14.62
C HIS A 153 32.09 15.07 -13.58
N ASP A 154 31.47 15.94 -12.78
CA ASP A 154 30.53 15.57 -11.72
C ASP A 154 29.06 15.84 -12.07
N THR A 155 28.80 16.87 -12.88
CA THR A 155 27.44 17.34 -13.18
C THR A 155 27.04 17.11 -14.64
N PHE A 156 25.79 16.69 -14.86
CA PHE A 156 25.19 16.63 -16.20
C PHE A 156 24.67 18.01 -16.61
N PHE A 157 25.37 18.64 -17.55
CA PHE A 157 24.95 19.89 -18.16
C PHE A 157 24.15 19.64 -19.45
N LEU A 158 23.09 20.42 -19.63
CA LEU A 158 22.31 20.46 -20.87
C LEU A 158 23.01 21.34 -21.92
N PRO A 159 22.65 21.21 -23.21
CA PRO A 159 23.06 22.17 -24.23
C PRO A 159 22.68 23.60 -23.84
N GLU A 160 23.50 24.56 -24.25
CA GLU A 160 23.19 25.98 -24.05
C GLU A 160 21.91 26.37 -24.80
N ASN A 161 21.10 27.20 -24.17
CA ASN A 161 19.95 27.81 -24.83
C ASN A 161 20.39 29.00 -25.70
N GLU A 162 19.45 29.62 -26.43
CA GLU A 162 19.69 30.79 -27.27
C GLU A 162 20.28 32.00 -26.51
N GLN A 163 20.17 32.01 -25.18
CA GLN A 163 20.65 33.06 -24.29
C GLN A 163 22.05 32.74 -23.71
N GLY A 164 22.66 31.62 -24.12
CA GLY A 164 23.96 31.15 -23.62
C GLY A 164 23.89 30.56 -22.20
N GLU A 165 22.70 30.35 -21.65
CA GLU A 165 22.54 29.74 -20.33
C GLU A 165 22.60 28.21 -20.44
N ARG A 166 23.38 27.61 -19.53
CA ARG A 166 23.52 26.16 -19.43
C ARG A 166 22.75 25.64 -18.22
N LYS A 167 21.65 24.94 -18.46
CA LYS A 167 20.89 24.25 -17.42
C LYS A 167 21.60 22.96 -17.00
N VAL A 168 21.23 22.44 -15.83
CA VAL A 168 21.79 21.21 -15.27
C VAL A 168 20.69 20.22 -14.90
N LEU A 169 20.99 18.93 -14.91
CA LEU A 169 20.23 17.99 -14.08
C LEU A 169 20.65 18.21 -12.63
N ARG A 170 19.67 18.35 -11.73
CA ARG A 170 19.96 18.69 -10.32
C ARG A 170 20.81 17.61 -9.64
N THR A 171 21.84 18.03 -8.92
CA THR A 171 22.81 17.14 -8.23
C THR A 171 22.37 16.73 -6.82
N HIS A 172 21.36 17.44 -6.32
CA HIS A 172 20.70 17.31 -5.04
C HIS A 172 19.32 18.00 -5.14
N THR A 173 18.45 17.80 -4.17
CA THR A 173 17.10 18.38 -4.11
C THR A 173 17.06 19.78 -3.47
N SER A 174 18.21 20.29 -3.01
CA SER A 174 18.37 21.65 -2.48
C SER A 174 17.89 22.82 -3.37
N PRO A 175 17.83 22.74 -4.71
CA PRO A 175 17.21 23.80 -5.53
C PRO A 175 15.78 24.12 -5.10
N VAL A 176 15.04 23.12 -4.61
CA VAL A 176 13.67 23.32 -4.12
C VAL A 176 13.67 24.09 -2.80
N GLN A 177 14.67 23.88 -1.93
CA GLN A 177 14.84 24.68 -0.71
C GLN A 177 15.02 26.16 -1.05
N VAL A 178 15.83 26.47 -2.06
CA VAL A 178 15.99 27.83 -2.57
C VAL A 178 14.64 28.38 -3.03
N ARG A 179 13.87 27.63 -3.83
CA ARG A 179 12.55 28.06 -4.33
C ARG A 179 11.54 28.33 -3.21
N VAL A 180 11.51 27.47 -2.19
CA VAL A 180 10.63 27.62 -1.02
C VAL A 180 11.01 28.86 -0.21
N MET A 181 12.31 29.14 -0.03
CA MET A 181 12.75 30.34 0.68
C MET A 181 12.63 31.63 -0.15
N ASN A 182 12.69 31.54 -1.48
CA ASN A 182 12.85 32.67 -2.38
C ASN A 182 11.67 33.65 -2.30
N ARG A 183 11.97 34.91 -1.98
CA ARG A 183 10.99 36.02 -1.88
C ARG A 183 10.62 36.67 -3.22
N THR A 184 11.07 36.14 -4.35
CA THR A 184 10.69 36.70 -5.66
C THR A 184 9.21 36.41 -5.96
N ASN A 185 8.47 37.42 -6.42
CA ASN A 185 7.07 37.28 -6.88
C ASN A 185 6.93 36.51 -8.21
N GLN A 186 7.92 35.70 -8.57
CA GLN A 186 7.92 34.93 -9.81
C GLN A 186 6.99 33.73 -9.64
N LYS A 187 5.95 33.68 -10.47
CA LYS A 187 5.07 32.50 -10.51
C LYS A 187 5.85 31.32 -11.09
N PRO A 188 5.77 30.13 -10.45
CA PRO A 188 6.39 28.94 -10.99
C PRO A 188 5.75 28.57 -12.34
N ALA A 189 6.53 27.91 -13.19
CA ALA A 189 6.07 27.47 -14.52
C ALA A 189 4.94 26.43 -14.45
N ALA A 190 4.81 25.71 -13.34
CA ALA A 190 3.77 24.73 -13.09
C ALA A 190 3.33 24.75 -11.62
N PRO A 191 2.06 24.42 -11.32
CA PRO A 191 1.50 24.56 -9.96
C PRO A 191 2.10 23.59 -8.93
N TRP A 192 2.71 22.49 -9.36
CA TRP A 192 3.36 21.52 -8.48
C TRP A 192 4.79 21.93 -8.09
N ILE A 193 5.38 22.90 -8.77
CA ILE A 193 6.72 23.42 -8.44
C ILE A 193 6.58 24.36 -7.26
N ALA A 194 7.36 24.10 -6.20
CA ALA A 194 7.40 24.94 -5.02
C ALA A 194 7.71 26.40 -5.36
N ALA A 195 7.01 27.30 -4.67
CA ALA A 195 7.16 28.74 -4.76
C ALA A 195 7.33 29.33 -3.36
N GLY A 196 7.83 30.57 -3.29
CA GLY A 196 8.18 31.25 -2.04
C GLY A 196 7.11 31.12 -0.94
N GLN A 197 7.53 30.73 0.26
CA GLN A 197 6.69 30.57 1.45
C GLN A 197 7.20 31.48 2.56
N GLU A 198 6.34 32.26 3.22
CA GLU A 198 6.72 33.05 4.41
C GLU A 198 7.15 32.14 5.57
N PRO A 199 8.23 32.46 6.32
CA PRO A 199 8.61 31.65 7.45
C PRO A 199 7.58 31.80 8.59
N PRO A 200 7.36 30.76 9.42
CA PRO A 200 8.20 29.56 9.54
C PRO A 200 8.03 28.55 8.40
N ILE A 201 9.16 28.03 7.90
CA ILE A 201 9.20 27.01 6.85
C ILE A 201 9.59 25.68 7.48
N ARG A 202 8.86 24.61 7.18
CA ARG A 202 9.20 23.23 7.52
C ARG A 202 8.82 22.33 6.36
N VAL A 203 9.78 21.98 5.52
CA VAL A 203 9.53 21.19 4.32
C VAL A 203 10.49 20.02 4.20
N ILE A 204 10.00 18.93 3.61
CA ILE A 204 10.83 17.88 3.02
C ILE A 204 10.70 17.91 1.50
N VAL A 205 11.78 17.52 0.84
CA VAL A 205 11.94 17.56 -0.61
C VAL A 205 12.45 16.20 -1.09
N PRO A 206 11.55 15.23 -1.34
CA PRO A 206 11.91 14.03 -2.08
C PRO A 206 12.15 14.36 -3.55
N GLY A 207 13.10 13.66 -4.17
CA GLY A 207 13.29 13.79 -5.59
C GLY A 207 14.43 12.95 -6.15
N ARG A 208 14.43 12.82 -7.48
CA ARG A 208 15.54 12.26 -8.25
C ARG A 208 16.66 13.26 -8.33
N THR A 209 17.88 12.77 -8.26
CA THR A 209 19.11 13.55 -8.36
C THR A 209 20.07 12.82 -9.28
N PHE A 210 20.96 13.59 -9.91
CA PHE A 210 21.78 13.09 -11.01
C PHE A 210 23.22 13.50 -10.80
N ARG A 211 24.13 12.53 -10.87
CA ARG A 211 25.57 12.77 -10.77
C ARG A 211 26.26 11.91 -11.82
N LYS A 212 27.34 12.41 -12.39
CA LYS A 212 28.09 11.68 -13.40
C LYS A 212 29.07 10.69 -12.75
N ASP A 213 28.51 9.82 -11.93
CA ASP A 213 29.22 8.76 -11.22
C ASP A 213 28.45 7.44 -11.40
N SER A 214 29.18 6.34 -11.59
CA SER A 214 28.61 5.03 -11.87
C SER A 214 29.61 3.94 -11.51
N ASP A 215 29.48 3.40 -10.30
CA ASP A 215 30.29 2.29 -9.79
C ASP A 215 29.42 1.25 -9.05
N GLN A 216 29.98 0.49 -8.11
CA GLN A 216 29.23 -0.52 -7.35
C GLN A 216 28.26 0.09 -6.33
N THR A 217 28.55 1.28 -5.81
CA THR A 217 27.78 1.97 -4.77
C THR A 217 27.11 3.26 -5.25
N HIS A 218 27.43 3.70 -6.46
CA HIS A 218 26.94 4.93 -7.07
C HIS A 218 26.23 4.63 -8.38
N THR A 219 25.05 5.25 -8.56
CA THR A 219 24.29 5.22 -9.80
C THR A 219 24.12 6.64 -10.34
N PRO A 220 24.08 6.83 -11.66
CA PRO A 220 24.06 8.18 -12.24
C PRO A 220 22.75 8.94 -11.98
N MET A 221 21.70 8.20 -11.59
CA MET A 221 20.46 8.71 -11.03
C MET A 221 20.16 7.94 -9.74
N PHE A 222 19.81 8.67 -8.69
CA PHE A 222 19.37 8.14 -7.41
C PHE A 222 18.40 9.11 -6.74
N HIS A 223 17.81 8.73 -5.63
CA HIS A 223 16.79 9.49 -4.93
C HIS A 223 17.33 10.04 -3.62
N GLN A 224 17.00 11.29 -3.35
CA GLN A 224 17.28 11.94 -2.08
C GLN A 224 16.00 12.47 -1.46
N ILE A 225 15.99 12.53 -0.14
CA ILE A 225 15.11 13.41 0.61
C ILE A 225 16.00 14.40 1.34
N GLU A 226 15.71 15.67 1.12
CA GLU A 226 16.24 16.75 1.94
C GLU A 226 15.15 17.36 2.80
N GLY A 227 15.54 17.92 3.93
CA GLY A 227 14.64 18.71 4.77
C GLY A 227 15.22 20.09 5.04
N LEU A 228 14.31 21.05 5.21
CA LEU A 228 14.62 22.43 5.56
C LEU A 228 13.67 22.91 6.65
N VAL A 229 14.23 23.50 7.70
CA VAL A 229 13.49 24.24 8.72
C VAL A 229 14.05 25.63 8.85
N ILE A 230 13.21 26.67 8.67
CA ILE A 230 13.55 28.08 8.93
C ILE A 230 12.57 28.65 9.95
N ASP A 231 13.09 29.15 11.08
CA ASP A 231 12.34 29.86 12.11
C ASP A 231 13.29 30.72 12.96
N LYS A 232 12.78 31.58 13.82
CA LYS A 232 13.59 32.58 14.57
C LYS A 232 14.49 31.95 15.65
N ALA A 233 14.09 30.81 16.21
CA ALA A 233 14.76 30.20 17.38
C ALA A 233 15.35 28.81 17.09
N ILE A 234 15.55 28.46 15.81
CA ILE A 234 16.12 27.17 15.42
C ILE A 234 17.59 27.11 15.80
N HIS A 235 18.08 25.94 16.24
CA HIS A 235 19.48 25.74 16.63
C HIS A 235 19.88 24.27 16.42
N MET A 236 21.18 23.97 16.54
CA MET A 236 21.73 22.62 16.29
C MET A 236 21.05 21.51 17.12
N GLY A 237 20.62 21.81 18.36
CA GLY A 237 19.85 20.86 19.17
C GLY A 237 18.52 20.41 18.54
N HIS A 238 17.84 21.28 17.80
CA HIS A 238 16.62 20.92 17.06
C HIS A 238 16.95 19.97 15.90
N LEU A 239 18.01 20.29 15.13
CA LEU A 239 18.50 19.43 14.05
C LEU A 239 18.83 18.03 14.58
N LYS A 240 19.61 17.98 15.67
CA LYS A 240 20.01 16.72 16.31
C LYS A 240 18.80 15.87 16.70
N TRP A 241 17.85 16.47 17.42
CA TRP A 241 16.64 15.77 17.85
C TRP A 241 15.79 15.27 16.67
N THR A 242 15.61 16.10 15.63
CA THR A 242 14.85 15.72 14.43
C THR A 242 15.45 14.50 13.75
N LEU A 243 16.78 14.48 13.58
CA LEU A 243 17.48 13.40 12.91
C LEU A 243 17.55 12.11 13.73
N GLU A 244 17.82 12.20 15.04
CA GLU A 244 17.79 11.04 15.94
C GLU A 244 16.39 10.41 15.99
N THR A 245 15.35 11.25 16.08
CA THR A 245 13.96 10.79 16.04
C THR A 245 13.61 10.13 14.71
N PHE A 246 14.02 10.75 13.59
CA PHE A 246 13.81 10.18 12.26
C PHE A 246 14.45 8.79 12.14
N LEU A 247 15.72 8.64 12.50
CA LEU A 247 16.41 7.35 12.35
C LEU A 247 15.84 6.27 13.26
N GLY A 248 15.54 6.59 14.52
CA GLY A 248 14.94 5.63 15.45
C GLY A 248 13.58 5.12 14.96
N ARG A 249 12.75 6.01 14.38
CA ARG A 249 11.48 5.60 13.76
C ARG A 249 11.67 4.85 12.45
N PHE A 250 12.59 5.29 11.59
CA PHE A 250 12.81 4.70 10.26
C PHE A 250 13.32 3.26 10.35
N PHE A 251 14.30 3.00 11.22
CA PHE A 251 14.83 1.65 11.47
C PHE A 251 14.00 0.85 12.47
N GLU A 252 12.92 1.43 13.02
CA GLU A 252 11.99 0.77 13.95
C GLU A 252 12.68 0.09 15.15
N THR A 253 13.76 0.71 15.65
CA THR A 253 14.53 0.19 16.79
C THR A 253 14.94 1.31 17.74
N PRO A 254 14.83 1.10 19.08
CA PRO A 254 15.34 2.05 20.06
C PRO A 254 16.88 2.04 20.15
N ASP A 255 17.54 1.05 19.56
CA ASP A 255 18.99 0.83 19.69
C ASP A 255 19.82 1.65 18.69
N VAL A 256 19.21 2.56 17.92
CA VAL A 256 19.96 3.41 16.99
C VAL A 256 20.88 4.35 17.77
N VAL A 257 22.18 4.07 17.75
CA VAL A 257 23.21 4.96 18.26
C VAL A 257 23.76 5.81 17.13
N THR A 258 23.70 7.13 17.29
CA THR A 258 24.15 8.11 16.29
C THR A 258 25.41 8.83 16.73
N ARG A 259 26.18 9.33 15.75
CA ARG A 259 27.34 10.20 15.97
C ARG A 259 27.34 11.33 14.96
N PHE A 260 27.41 12.57 15.45
CA PHE A 260 27.63 13.75 14.63
C PHE A 260 29.12 14.02 14.49
N ARG A 261 29.61 14.04 13.26
CA ARG A 261 31.01 14.37 12.94
C ARG A 261 31.04 15.69 12.17
N PRO A 262 31.91 16.65 12.54
CA PRO A 262 32.10 17.85 11.75
C PRO A 262 32.44 17.52 10.30
N HIS A 263 31.82 18.23 9.38
CA HIS A 263 32.09 18.15 7.95
C HIS A 263 32.04 19.56 7.34
N HIS A 264 32.06 19.70 6.03
CA HIS A 264 31.91 20.97 5.34
C HIS A 264 30.94 20.84 4.16
N PHE A 265 29.91 21.67 4.15
CA PHE A 265 29.05 21.89 2.98
C PHE A 265 28.95 23.40 2.72
N PRO A 266 29.11 23.89 1.48
CA PRO A 266 29.09 25.34 1.19
C PRO A 266 27.83 26.08 1.68
N PHE A 267 26.70 25.38 1.78
CA PHE A 267 25.38 25.91 2.14
C PHE A 267 25.04 25.77 3.64
N THR A 268 25.92 25.22 4.49
CA THR A 268 25.69 25.15 5.94
C THR A 268 26.91 25.56 6.76
N GLU A 269 26.69 26.11 7.95
CA GLU A 269 27.74 26.42 8.94
C GLU A 269 27.09 26.61 10.34
N PRO A 270 27.40 25.77 11.35
CA PRO A 270 28.25 24.58 11.27
C PRO A 270 27.59 23.45 10.45
N SER A 271 28.43 22.71 9.72
CA SER A 271 28.08 21.47 9.01
C SER A 271 28.44 20.23 9.81
N ALA A 272 27.68 19.15 9.63
CA ALA A 272 27.97 17.84 10.18
C ALA A 272 27.49 16.71 9.27
N GLU A 273 28.16 15.57 9.35
CA GLU A 273 27.64 14.29 8.88
C GLU A 273 27.16 13.48 10.08
N MET A 274 26.12 12.66 9.88
CA MET A 274 25.63 11.76 10.89
C MET A 274 25.88 10.30 10.49
N ASP A 275 26.59 9.61 11.36
CA ASP A 275 26.86 8.19 11.27
C ASP A 275 25.94 7.41 12.22
N VAL A 276 25.62 6.17 11.88
CA VAL A 276 24.97 5.20 12.76
C VAL A 276 25.91 4.05 13.10
N GLN A 277 25.80 3.54 14.31
CA GLN A 277 26.51 2.33 14.73
C GLN A 277 25.92 1.12 14.00
N CYS A 278 26.78 0.23 13.50
CA CYS A 278 26.36 -1.00 12.84
C CYS A 278 27.36 -2.16 12.95
N ASP A 279 26.85 -3.37 12.72
CA ASP A 279 27.63 -4.58 12.50
C ASP A 279 27.64 -4.90 11.01
N ARG A 280 28.85 -5.03 10.44
CA ARG A 280 29.10 -5.34 9.02
C ARG A 280 29.80 -6.68 8.82
N SER A 281 29.92 -7.49 9.86
CA SER A 281 30.64 -8.78 9.80
C SER A 281 29.88 -9.87 9.03
N GLY A 282 28.56 -9.71 8.84
CA GLY A 282 27.70 -10.62 8.10
C GLY A 282 27.41 -10.17 6.66
N GLY A 283 26.49 -10.89 5.99
CA GLY A 283 25.99 -10.52 4.66
C GLY A 283 25.01 -9.34 4.65
N GLU A 284 24.52 -8.92 5.81
CA GLU A 284 23.59 -7.81 6.00
C GLU A 284 24.14 -6.87 7.07
N VAL A 285 23.93 -5.56 6.88
CA VAL A 285 24.34 -4.54 7.86
C VAL A 285 23.27 -4.41 8.93
N LYS A 286 23.63 -4.65 10.19
CA LYS A 286 22.70 -4.54 11.32
C LYS A 286 22.90 -3.21 12.06
N ILE A 287 21.90 -2.35 12.01
CA ILE A 287 21.92 -1.04 12.68
C ILE A 287 21.76 -1.22 14.21
N GLY A 288 22.49 -0.42 14.99
CA GLY A 288 22.47 -0.45 16.46
C GLY A 288 23.28 -1.58 17.10
N GLN A 289 23.99 -2.37 16.29
CA GLN A 289 24.84 -3.49 16.75
C GLN A 289 26.29 -3.24 16.37
N GLY A 290 27.23 -4.05 16.88
CA GLY A 290 28.64 -3.98 16.48
C GLY A 290 29.37 -2.72 16.96
N THR A 291 30.50 -2.41 16.33
CA THR A 291 31.36 -1.26 16.69
C THR A 291 31.71 -0.37 15.50
N ASP A 292 31.25 -0.72 14.30
CA ASP A 292 31.53 0.03 13.09
C ASP A 292 30.57 1.23 12.98
N TRP A 293 31.01 2.23 12.22
CA TRP A 293 30.22 3.42 11.94
C TRP A 293 29.95 3.51 10.45
N LEU A 294 28.70 3.82 10.10
CA LEU A 294 28.26 4.00 8.73
C LEU A 294 27.62 5.36 8.56
N GLU A 295 28.15 6.16 7.64
CA GLU A 295 27.55 7.43 7.24
C GLU A 295 26.16 7.19 6.62
N ILE A 296 25.17 7.96 7.08
CA ILE A 296 23.78 7.89 6.59
C ILE A 296 23.34 9.19 5.92
N LEU A 297 23.78 10.35 6.42
CA LEU A 297 23.33 11.64 5.92
C LEU A 297 24.27 12.79 6.23
N GLY A 298 24.13 13.87 5.45
CA GLY A 298 24.75 15.17 5.68
C GLY A 298 23.73 16.19 6.20
N CYS A 299 24.16 17.12 7.06
CA CYS A 299 23.30 18.13 7.66
C CYS A 299 24.07 19.37 8.14
N GLY A 300 23.34 20.39 8.58
CA GLY A 300 23.94 21.55 9.23
C GLY A 300 22.98 22.72 9.39
N MET A 301 23.46 23.78 10.05
CA MET A 301 22.74 25.04 10.15
C MET A 301 22.86 25.80 8.83
N VAL A 302 21.78 26.34 8.29
CA VAL A 302 21.77 27.02 6.98
C VAL A 302 22.73 28.21 7.01
N HIS A 303 23.64 28.29 6.03
CA HIS A 303 24.65 29.33 5.97
C HIS A 303 24.01 30.72 5.73
N PRO A 304 24.43 31.79 6.42
CA PRO A 304 23.84 33.13 6.28
C PRO A 304 23.77 33.68 4.84
N ASN A 305 24.77 33.36 4.00
CA ASN A 305 24.74 33.70 2.57
C ASN A 305 23.56 33.07 1.84
N VAL A 306 23.17 31.83 2.16
CA VAL A 306 22.03 31.15 1.51
C VAL A 306 20.72 31.85 1.87
N LEU A 307 20.54 32.24 3.14
CA LEU A 307 19.40 33.02 3.58
C LEU A 307 19.33 34.36 2.83
N ARG A 308 20.44 35.10 2.77
CA ARG A 308 20.53 36.37 2.03
C ARG A 308 20.22 36.19 0.53
N ASN A 309 20.75 35.14 -0.10
CA ASN A 309 20.48 34.82 -1.51
C ASN A 309 19.00 34.55 -1.79
N CYS A 310 18.24 34.13 -0.77
CA CYS A 310 16.80 33.88 -0.88
C CYS A 310 15.93 35.06 -0.41
N GLY A 311 16.53 36.17 0.03
CA GLY A 311 15.82 37.34 0.54
C GLY A 311 15.39 37.24 2.01
N LEU A 312 16.03 36.37 2.78
CA LEU A 312 15.83 36.25 4.23
C LEU A 312 16.98 36.92 4.99
N ASP A 313 16.63 37.70 6.01
CA ASP A 313 17.58 38.34 6.90
C ASP A 313 18.14 37.30 7.91
N PRO A 314 19.45 36.98 7.87
CA PRO A 314 20.06 36.01 8.78
C PRO A 314 20.14 36.49 10.24
N ASP A 315 19.96 37.78 10.50
CA ASP A 315 19.90 38.30 11.88
C ASP A 315 18.50 38.06 12.51
N VAL A 316 17.49 37.77 11.69
CA VAL A 316 16.11 37.50 12.13
C VAL A 316 15.76 36.02 12.02
N TRP A 317 16.21 35.36 10.96
CA TRP A 317 15.86 33.98 10.63
C TRP A 317 17.06 33.07 10.72
N GLN A 318 16.85 31.90 11.32
CA GLN A 318 17.85 30.83 11.37
C GLN A 318 17.20 29.53 10.91
N GLY A 319 18.00 28.52 10.61
CA GLY A 319 17.46 27.25 10.17
C GLY A 319 18.49 26.15 10.10
N PHE A 320 18.01 24.94 9.90
CA PHE A 320 18.85 23.80 9.57
C PHE A 320 18.33 23.12 8.30
N ALA A 321 19.24 22.42 7.64
CA ALA A 321 18.92 21.54 6.53
C ALA A 321 19.64 20.19 6.70
N PHE A 322 19.09 19.16 6.08
CA PHE A 322 19.69 17.83 6.02
C PHE A 322 19.37 17.16 4.69
N GLY A 323 20.15 16.17 4.30
CA GLY A 323 19.96 15.39 3.09
C GLY A 323 20.42 13.96 3.26
N CYS A 324 19.59 13.02 2.82
CA CYS A 324 19.84 11.59 2.92
C CYS A 324 19.46 10.88 1.63
N GLY A 325 20.21 9.82 1.29
CA GLY A 325 19.93 8.97 0.13
C GLY A 325 18.84 7.97 0.44
N VAL A 326 17.72 8.03 -0.27
CA VAL A 326 16.57 7.15 -0.10
C VAL A 326 16.97 5.71 -0.44
N ASP A 327 17.64 5.51 -1.56
CA ASP A 327 17.98 4.17 -2.05
C ASP A 327 18.97 3.47 -1.08
N ARG A 328 19.96 4.21 -0.54
CA ARG A 328 20.91 3.68 0.46
C ARG A 328 20.22 3.31 1.77
N LEU A 329 19.27 4.13 2.23
CA LEU A 329 18.47 3.81 3.42
C LEU A 329 17.61 2.56 3.20
N GLY A 330 17.03 2.38 2.01
CA GLY A 330 16.29 1.18 1.63
C GLY A 330 17.15 -0.08 1.64
N VAL A 331 18.35 0.02 1.05
CA VAL A 331 19.35 -1.06 1.07
C VAL A 331 19.65 -1.51 2.50
N LEU A 332 19.86 -0.56 3.41
CA LEU A 332 20.19 -0.85 4.81
C LEU A 332 19.00 -1.40 5.59
N LYS A 333 17.79 -0.84 5.40
CA LYS A 333 16.61 -1.27 6.14
C LYS A 333 16.14 -2.67 5.75
N TYR A 334 16.20 -3.01 4.46
CA TYR A 334 15.67 -4.27 3.96
C TYR A 334 16.74 -5.29 3.54
N GLY A 335 18.02 -5.04 3.88
CA GLY A 335 19.11 -6.00 3.67
C GLY A 335 19.41 -6.30 2.20
N MET A 336 19.25 -5.32 1.31
CA MET A 336 19.49 -5.54 -0.12
C MET A 336 21.00 -5.60 -0.41
N PRO A 337 21.50 -6.56 -1.20
CA PRO A 337 22.94 -6.74 -1.38
C PRO A 337 23.60 -5.71 -2.31
N ASP A 338 22.86 -5.20 -3.31
CA ASP A 338 23.39 -4.30 -4.34
C ASP A 338 22.37 -3.22 -4.69
N LEU A 339 22.81 -1.96 -4.66
CA LEU A 339 22.00 -0.79 -4.99
C LEU A 339 21.54 -0.80 -6.46
N ARG A 340 22.37 -1.34 -7.37
CA ARG A 340 22.13 -1.29 -8.81
C ARG A 340 20.91 -2.09 -9.24
N ASP A 341 20.56 -3.12 -8.47
CA ASP A 341 19.39 -3.96 -8.75
C ASP A 341 18.07 -3.17 -8.68
N MET A 342 18.03 -2.06 -7.93
CA MET A 342 16.89 -1.13 -7.88
C MET A 342 16.60 -0.48 -9.25
N PHE A 343 17.58 -0.45 -10.15
CA PHE A 343 17.45 0.16 -11.48
C PHE A 343 17.52 -0.87 -12.63
N ALA A 344 17.75 -2.15 -12.32
CA ALA A 344 17.93 -3.22 -13.31
C ALA A 344 16.63 -3.70 -13.98
N THR A 345 15.46 -3.26 -13.49
CA THR A 345 14.13 -3.67 -13.98
C THR A 345 13.87 -5.19 -13.96
N ASP A 346 14.40 -5.90 -12.96
CA ASP A 346 14.17 -7.34 -12.79
C ASP A 346 12.85 -7.61 -12.03
N ALA A 347 11.89 -8.22 -12.71
CA ALA A 347 10.59 -8.56 -12.13
C ALA A 347 10.67 -9.56 -10.97
N ARG A 348 11.70 -10.42 -10.92
CA ARG A 348 11.92 -11.38 -9.82
C ARG A 348 12.43 -10.65 -8.58
N TRP A 349 13.32 -9.68 -8.76
CA TRP A 349 13.79 -8.82 -7.69
C TRP A 349 12.64 -8.02 -7.11
N LEU A 350 11.80 -7.41 -7.96
CA LEU A 350 10.61 -6.69 -7.52
C LEU A 350 9.57 -7.63 -6.87
N ALA A 351 9.46 -8.89 -7.31
CA ALA A 351 8.57 -9.86 -6.65
C ALA A 351 9.07 -10.28 -5.26
N HIS A 352 10.38 -10.23 -5.01
CA HIS A 352 10.99 -10.57 -3.72
C HIS A 352 11.01 -9.40 -2.75
N TYR A 353 11.46 -8.23 -3.21
CA TYR A 353 11.61 -7.03 -2.38
C TYR A 353 10.45 -6.05 -2.47
N GLY A 354 9.55 -6.18 -3.44
CA GLY A 354 8.45 -5.26 -3.64
C GLY A 354 7.36 -5.37 -2.57
N PHE A 355 6.70 -4.25 -2.32
CA PHE A 355 5.73 -4.10 -1.24
C PHE A 355 4.29 -4.19 -1.75
N SER A 356 3.36 -4.50 -0.86
CA SER A 356 1.93 -4.48 -1.18
C SER A 356 1.44 -3.05 -1.28
N ALA A 357 0.76 -2.70 -2.39
CA ALA A 357 0.10 -1.39 -2.52
C ALA A 357 -1.03 -1.15 -1.51
N PHE A 358 -1.46 -2.19 -0.79
CA PHE A 358 -2.49 -2.09 0.26
C PHE A 358 -1.91 -1.89 1.66
N ALA A 359 -0.57 -1.93 1.81
CA ALA A 359 0.14 -1.75 3.07
C ALA A 359 0.99 -0.49 3.01
N ALA A 360 0.35 0.65 2.74
CA ALA A 360 1.04 1.94 2.69
C ALA A 360 1.54 2.34 4.10
N PRO A 361 2.78 2.84 4.21
CA PRO A 361 3.34 3.31 5.49
C PRO A 361 2.45 4.32 6.16
N ASN A 362 2.07 4.08 7.42
CA ASN A 362 1.42 5.10 8.22
C ASN A 362 1.60 4.85 9.73
N PRO A 363 1.52 5.89 10.57
CA PRO A 363 1.70 5.75 12.01
C PRO A 363 0.71 4.81 12.71
N ALA A 364 -0.45 4.51 12.10
CA ALA A 364 -1.49 3.70 12.71
C ALA A 364 -1.33 2.19 12.43
N SER A 365 -0.91 1.81 11.23
CA SER A 365 -0.74 0.39 10.85
C SER A 365 0.72 -0.09 10.88
N GLY A 366 1.69 0.80 11.03
CA GLY A 366 3.12 0.49 10.92
C GLY A 366 3.77 1.14 9.70
N LEU A 367 5.09 1.31 9.74
CA LEU A 367 5.85 1.90 8.64
C LEU A 367 6.30 0.82 7.64
N SER A 368 6.82 -0.33 8.11
CA SER A 368 7.24 -1.45 7.25
C SER A 368 6.25 -2.59 7.12
#